data_AF-A0A496WFV7-F1
#
_entry.id   AF-A0A496WFV7-F1
#
_cell.length_a   1.000
_cell.length_b   1.000
_cell.length_c   1.000
_cell.angle_alpha   90.00
_cell.angle_beta   90.00
_cell.angle_gamma   90.00
#
_symmetry.space_group_name_H-M   'P 1'
#
loop_
_entity.id
_entity.type
_entity.pdbx_description
1 polymer ?
#
loop_
_entity_poly.entity_id
_entity_poly.type
_entity_poly.pdbx_seq_one_letter_code
_entity_poly.pdbx_strand_id
1 'polypeptide(L)'
;MPPARSFANTISVAVLVLLATNSVITAAEVRSGKQVYDVSCAGCHASGVLNAPKIGDEQDWSKRERQGFQVLLTHALKGYKNMPAKGGNPKIEDKEIEIAIKYILANSGLDRYQQTSVAKQAADKAAQQKKSVNKLTTQQTRKSSVNSFNRLMKSADEWNLPPAEDGIHDPDNGGTYMLQKPKQAFETLSWSKSGNRVDWVKALDNNEISPRYDRLDDQVKPIVMDLNIVREVKGSMPDVVYPHKQHTEWLDCSNCHPAIFIPQKGANQISMASILLGQQCGVCHGKVAFPVSECRRCHSKQKTLKAAAEGKQSN
;
A
#
# COMPACT_ATOMS: atom_id res chain seq x y z
N MET A 1 13.74 92.47 -9.09
CA MET A 1 15.19 92.21 -9.12
C MET A 1 15.48 90.95 -8.29
N PRO A 2 16.21 89.96 -8.84
CA PRO A 2 16.56 88.65 -8.24
C PRO A 2 17.81 88.79 -7.31
N PRO A 3 18.50 87.77 -6.72
CA PRO A 3 18.71 86.36 -7.11
C PRO A 3 18.55 85.30 -5.99
N ALA A 4 18.12 84.07 -6.27
CA ALA A 4 18.87 82.91 -6.77
C ALA A 4 20.17 82.57 -6.00
N ARG A 5 20.18 81.42 -5.32
CA ARG A 5 21.32 80.49 -5.30
C ARG A 5 20.92 79.07 -4.91
N SER A 6 21.26 78.16 -5.81
CA SER A 6 21.17 76.71 -5.78
C SER A 6 22.21 76.11 -4.84
N PHE A 7 21.87 75.01 -4.14
CA PHE A 7 22.78 73.88 -3.93
C PHE A 7 21.99 72.58 -3.86
N ALA A 8 22.15 71.77 -4.90
CA ALA A 8 21.80 70.35 -4.93
C ALA A 8 22.95 69.53 -4.32
N ASN A 9 22.63 68.57 -3.46
CA ASN A 9 23.23 67.23 -3.34
C ASN A 9 22.95 66.64 -1.96
N THR A 10 22.08 65.64 -1.88
CA THR A 10 22.21 64.60 -0.86
C THR A 10 21.73 63.26 -1.40
N ILE A 11 22.72 62.48 -1.81
CA ILE A 11 22.95 61.06 -1.47
C ILE A 11 21.82 60.06 -1.85
N SER A 12 22.08 59.37 -2.96
CA SER A 12 21.57 58.05 -3.28
C SER A 12 21.60 57.11 -2.08
N VAL A 13 20.44 56.58 -1.70
CA VAL A 13 20.35 55.30 -0.97
C VAL A 13 19.76 54.30 -1.95
N ALA A 14 20.65 53.62 -2.67
CA ALA A 14 20.31 52.42 -3.41
C ALA A 14 19.99 51.33 -2.39
N VAL A 15 18.70 51.02 -2.22
CA VAL A 15 18.27 49.83 -1.49
C VAL A 15 18.59 48.63 -2.38
N LEU A 16 19.77 48.06 -2.19
CA LEU A 16 20.18 46.80 -2.79
C LEU A 16 19.41 45.68 -2.07
N VAL A 17 18.18 45.40 -2.52
CA VAL A 17 17.49 44.16 -2.13
C VAL A 17 18.22 43.02 -2.82
N LEU A 18 19.16 42.37 -2.11
CA LEU A 18 19.62 41.03 -2.49
C LEU A 18 18.44 40.08 -2.33
N LEU A 19 17.65 39.91 -3.39
CA LEU A 19 16.84 38.72 -3.58
C LEU A 19 17.82 37.55 -3.79
N ALA A 20 18.23 36.92 -2.68
CA ALA A 20 18.80 35.59 -2.74
C ALA A 20 17.69 34.64 -3.20
N THR A 21 17.57 34.49 -4.52
CA THR A 21 16.75 33.43 -5.11
C THR A 21 17.44 32.11 -4.79
N ASN A 22 16.99 31.43 -3.74
CA ASN A 22 17.25 30.01 -3.58
C ASN A 22 16.53 29.28 -4.72
N SER A 23 17.19 29.20 -5.88
CA SER A 23 16.84 28.27 -6.94
C SER A 23 17.08 26.87 -6.40
N VAL A 24 16.06 26.30 -5.77
CA VAL A 24 15.99 24.86 -5.54
C VAL A 24 15.84 24.25 -6.91
N ILE A 25 16.96 23.81 -7.50
CA ILE A 25 16.94 22.91 -8.64
C ILE A 25 16.28 21.63 -8.14
N THR A 26 14.98 21.51 -8.42
CA THR A 26 14.26 20.27 -8.20
C THR A 26 14.75 19.32 -9.29
N ALA A 27 15.62 18.37 -8.92
CA ALA A 27 15.84 17.20 -9.77
C ALA A 27 14.46 16.54 -9.92
N ALA A 28 13.93 16.54 -11.14
CA ALA A 28 12.65 15.91 -11.43
C ALA A 28 12.71 14.46 -10.93
N GLU A 29 11.83 14.13 -9.99
CA GLU A 29 11.72 12.76 -9.48
C GLU A 29 11.34 11.86 -10.66
N VAL A 30 12.19 10.87 -10.98
CA VAL A 30 11.99 9.94 -12.10
C VAL A 30 10.61 9.29 -11.96
N ARG A 31 9.72 9.52 -12.95
CA ARG A 31 8.34 9.04 -12.89
C ARG A 31 8.27 7.52 -12.93
N SER A 32 7.26 6.95 -12.26
CA SER A 32 7.02 5.51 -12.29
C SER A 32 6.61 5.02 -13.69
N GLY A 33 6.86 3.75 -13.98
CA GLY A 33 6.50 3.15 -15.28
C GLY A 33 5.01 3.22 -15.59
N LYS A 34 4.15 3.12 -14.57
CA LYS A 34 2.70 3.33 -14.71
C LYS A 34 2.38 4.77 -15.09
N GLN A 35 2.97 5.76 -14.42
CA GLN A 35 2.73 7.18 -14.74
C GLN A 35 3.17 7.52 -16.17
N VAL A 36 4.34 7.01 -16.59
CA VAL A 36 4.84 7.21 -17.96
C VAL A 36 3.93 6.50 -18.97
N TYR A 37 3.48 5.28 -18.66
CA TYR A 37 2.51 4.54 -19.47
C TYR A 37 1.20 5.31 -19.64
N ASP A 38 0.61 5.75 -18.54
CA ASP A 38 -0.68 6.45 -18.53
C ASP A 38 -0.62 7.75 -19.36
N VAL A 39 0.48 8.50 -19.26
CA VAL A 39 0.63 9.82 -19.89
C VAL A 39 1.05 9.74 -21.36
N SER A 40 1.77 8.71 -21.80
CA SER A 40 2.38 8.71 -23.14
C SER A 40 2.34 7.39 -23.90
N CYS A 41 1.88 6.29 -23.31
CA CYS A 41 1.82 4.99 -23.99
C CYS A 41 0.39 4.47 -24.14
N ALA A 42 -0.47 4.71 -23.16
CA ALA A 42 -1.82 4.15 -23.06
C ALA A 42 -2.70 4.51 -24.27
N GLY A 43 -2.53 5.71 -24.83
CA GLY A 43 -3.31 6.18 -25.98
C GLY A 43 -3.30 5.23 -27.18
N CYS A 44 -2.21 4.47 -27.36
CA CYS A 44 -2.15 3.43 -28.40
C CYS A 44 -2.14 2.02 -27.83
N HIS A 45 -1.42 1.78 -26.74
CA HIS A 45 -1.18 0.44 -26.20
C HIS A 45 -2.30 -0.10 -25.29
N ALA A 46 -3.31 0.70 -24.92
CA ALA A 46 -4.45 0.20 -24.15
C ALA A 46 -5.42 -0.61 -25.03
N SER A 47 -5.77 -0.08 -26.21
CA SER A 47 -6.74 -0.69 -27.12
C SER A 47 -6.13 -1.22 -28.43
N GLY A 48 -4.85 -0.96 -28.68
CA GLY A 48 -4.13 -1.44 -29.86
C GLY A 48 -4.33 -0.56 -31.10
N VAL A 49 -4.44 0.75 -30.90
CA VAL A 49 -4.57 1.74 -31.99
C VAL A 49 -3.42 1.58 -32.98
N LEU A 50 -3.72 1.62 -34.28
CA LEU A 50 -2.75 1.41 -35.38
C LEU A 50 -1.99 0.07 -35.30
N ASN A 51 -2.64 -0.98 -34.77
CA ASN A 51 -2.04 -2.29 -34.50
C ASN A 51 -0.91 -2.23 -33.47
N ALA A 52 -0.99 -1.30 -32.51
CA ALA A 52 -0.10 -1.30 -31.37
C ALA A 52 -0.32 -2.58 -30.52
N PRO A 53 0.75 -3.18 -29.98
CA PRO A 53 0.62 -4.31 -29.06
C PRO A 53 -0.13 -3.88 -27.81
N LYS A 54 -1.22 -4.58 -27.50
CA LYS A 54 -2.08 -4.28 -26.36
C LYS A 54 -1.44 -4.75 -25.07
N ILE A 55 -1.37 -3.89 -24.06
CA ILE A 55 -1.00 -4.33 -22.71
C ILE A 55 -1.96 -5.45 -22.27
N GLY A 56 -1.45 -6.48 -21.59
CA GLY A 56 -2.23 -7.66 -21.23
C GLY A 56 -2.25 -8.77 -22.29
N ASP A 57 -1.80 -8.51 -23.52
CA ASP A 57 -1.70 -9.55 -24.56
C ASP A 57 -0.37 -10.32 -24.45
N GLU A 58 -0.34 -11.32 -23.58
CA GLU A 58 0.87 -12.11 -23.30
C GLU A 58 1.47 -12.75 -24.56
N GLN A 59 0.63 -13.17 -25.52
CA GLN A 59 1.11 -13.84 -26.73
C GLN A 59 1.86 -12.88 -27.65
N ASP A 60 1.36 -11.65 -27.83
CA ASP A 60 2.05 -10.63 -28.62
C ASP A 60 3.32 -10.14 -27.91
N TRP A 61 3.24 -9.86 -26.61
CA TRP A 61 4.40 -9.39 -25.84
C TRP A 61 5.50 -10.43 -25.70
N SER A 62 5.16 -11.72 -25.57
CA SER A 62 6.15 -12.81 -25.53
C SER A 62 6.91 -12.95 -26.84
N LYS A 63 6.26 -12.73 -28.00
CA LYS A 63 6.94 -12.75 -29.31
C LYS A 63 7.96 -11.64 -29.43
N ARG A 64 7.63 -10.46 -28.90
CA ARG A 64 8.46 -9.25 -28.92
C ARG A 64 9.62 -9.35 -27.94
N GLU A 65 9.35 -9.84 -26.74
CA GLU A 65 10.37 -10.01 -25.71
C GLU A 65 11.47 -10.99 -26.14
N ARG A 66 11.14 -12.04 -26.91
CA ARG A 66 12.15 -12.96 -27.47
C ARG A 66 13.22 -12.29 -28.33
N GLN A 67 12.99 -11.07 -28.83
CA GLN A 67 13.99 -10.27 -29.56
C GLN A 67 15.02 -9.63 -28.61
N GLY A 68 14.76 -9.66 -27.30
CA GLY A 68 15.57 -9.08 -26.24
C GLY A 68 15.04 -7.72 -25.78
N PHE A 69 15.10 -7.50 -24.47
CA PHE A 69 14.68 -6.23 -23.84
C PHE A 69 15.37 -4.99 -24.45
N GLN A 70 16.66 -5.10 -24.79
CA GLN A 70 17.42 -3.99 -25.36
C GLN A 70 16.91 -3.57 -26.75
N VAL A 71 16.39 -4.53 -27.53
CA VAL A 71 15.77 -4.25 -28.84
C VAL A 71 14.47 -3.47 -28.65
N LEU A 72 13.64 -3.88 -27.69
CA LEU A 72 12.41 -3.16 -27.34
C LEU A 72 12.70 -1.73 -26.87
N LEU A 73 13.72 -1.56 -26.02
CA LEU A 73 14.16 -0.25 -25.55
C LEU A 73 14.63 0.62 -26.72
N THR A 74 15.44 0.07 -27.62
CA THR A 74 15.94 0.80 -28.80
C THR A 74 14.80 1.26 -29.71
N HIS A 75 13.83 0.38 -29.99
CA HIS A 75 12.65 0.71 -30.77
C HIS A 75 11.78 1.79 -30.09
N ALA A 76 11.62 1.73 -28.77
CA ALA A 76 10.86 2.74 -28.04
C ALA A 76 11.57 4.10 -28.01
N LEU A 77 12.90 4.12 -27.89
CA LEU A 77 13.69 5.36 -27.86
C LEU A 77 13.79 6.03 -29.24
N LYS A 78 14.01 5.23 -30.29
CA LYS A 78 14.25 5.75 -31.66
C LYS A 78 12.98 5.81 -32.51
N GLY A 79 11.90 5.17 -32.07
CA GLY A 79 10.71 4.92 -32.88
C GLY A 79 10.88 3.68 -33.75
N TYR A 80 9.76 3.03 -34.06
CA TYR A 80 9.75 1.83 -34.90
C TYR A 80 8.39 1.66 -35.58
N LYS A 81 8.39 1.64 -36.92
CA LYS A 81 7.16 1.64 -37.74
C LYS A 81 6.23 2.80 -37.32
N ASN A 82 4.98 2.50 -36.97
CA ASN A 82 4.00 3.48 -36.55
C ASN A 82 4.19 3.97 -35.10
N MET A 83 5.16 3.40 -34.35
CA MET A 83 5.45 3.83 -32.99
C MET A 83 6.43 5.02 -33.01
N PRO A 84 6.03 6.21 -32.52
CA PRO A 84 6.91 7.38 -32.49
C PRO A 84 8.03 7.21 -31.46
N ALA A 85 9.15 7.90 -31.70
CA ALA A 85 10.25 7.97 -30.74
C ALA A 85 9.78 8.50 -29.37
N LYS A 86 10.20 7.83 -28.30
CA LYS A 86 9.81 8.11 -26.91
C LYS A 86 8.30 8.18 -26.68
N GLY A 87 7.51 7.42 -27.45
CA GLY A 87 6.05 7.47 -27.37
C GLY A 87 5.45 8.83 -27.78
N GLY A 88 6.18 9.60 -28.60
CA GLY A 88 5.74 10.93 -29.06
C GLY A 88 6.00 12.06 -28.07
N ASN A 89 6.64 11.77 -26.92
CA ASN A 89 6.94 12.78 -25.91
C ASN A 89 8.46 12.90 -25.69
N PRO A 90 9.12 13.89 -26.31
CA PRO A 90 10.56 14.06 -26.20
C PRO A 90 11.04 14.45 -24.79
N LYS A 91 10.12 14.88 -23.91
CA LYS A 91 10.42 15.25 -22.51
C LYS A 91 10.56 14.04 -21.58
N ILE A 92 10.32 12.82 -22.07
CA ILE A 92 10.54 11.62 -21.27
C ILE A 92 12.02 11.25 -21.31
N GLU A 93 12.61 11.03 -20.14
CA GLU A 93 14.00 10.58 -20.04
C GLU A 93 14.11 9.12 -20.50
N ASP A 94 15.27 8.74 -21.04
CA ASP A 94 15.48 7.37 -21.55
C ASP A 94 15.27 6.32 -20.46
N LYS A 95 15.57 6.70 -19.20
CA LYS A 95 15.34 5.85 -18.03
C LYS A 95 13.87 5.63 -17.75
N GLU A 96 13.03 6.65 -17.93
CA GLU A 96 11.59 6.57 -17.75
C GLU A 96 10.95 5.69 -18.83
N ILE A 97 11.47 5.73 -20.06
CA ILE A 97 11.07 4.80 -21.14
C ILE A 97 11.41 3.35 -20.76
N GLU A 98 12.60 3.09 -20.23
CA GLU A 98 12.99 1.75 -19.75
C GLU A 98 12.02 1.21 -18.69
N ILE A 99 11.65 2.06 -17.72
CA ILE A 99 10.73 1.69 -16.63
C ILE A 99 9.31 1.48 -17.17
N ALA A 100 8.86 2.28 -18.15
CA ALA A 100 7.55 2.12 -18.80
C ALA A 100 7.45 0.80 -19.58
N ILE A 101 8.50 0.41 -20.32
CA ILE A 101 8.52 -0.88 -21.03
C ILE A 101 8.42 -2.04 -20.03
N LYS A 102 9.16 -1.98 -18.92
CA LYS A 102 9.08 -3.00 -17.86
C LYS A 102 7.69 -3.10 -17.27
N TYR A 103 7.01 -1.96 -17.06
CA TYR A 103 5.62 -1.93 -16.62
C TYR A 103 4.70 -2.62 -17.63
N ILE A 104 4.83 -2.33 -18.93
CA ILE A 104 4.00 -2.95 -19.97
C ILE A 104 4.24 -4.46 -20.03
N LEU A 105 5.49 -4.92 -20.01
CA LEU A 105 5.83 -6.35 -20.06
C LEU A 105 5.27 -7.08 -18.83
N ALA A 106 5.45 -6.51 -17.64
CA ALA A 106 4.94 -7.12 -16.40
C ALA A 106 3.41 -7.21 -16.39
N ASN A 107 2.72 -6.16 -16.85
CA ASN A 107 1.25 -6.16 -16.99
C ASN A 107 0.75 -6.91 -18.24
N SER A 108 1.64 -7.61 -18.94
CA SER A 108 1.30 -8.47 -20.08
C SER A 108 1.69 -9.94 -19.82
N GLY A 109 1.76 -10.36 -18.55
CA GLY A 109 2.03 -11.76 -18.17
C GLY A 109 3.53 -12.13 -18.09
N LEU A 110 4.45 -11.18 -18.28
CA LEU A 110 5.89 -11.44 -18.18
C LEU A 110 6.42 -11.06 -16.78
N ASP A 111 6.03 -11.84 -15.77
CA ASP A 111 6.27 -11.59 -14.33
C ASP A 111 7.74 -11.36 -13.94
N ARG A 112 8.70 -11.82 -14.74
CA ARG A 112 10.14 -11.56 -14.53
C ARG A 112 10.49 -10.06 -14.55
N TYR A 113 9.65 -9.23 -15.18
CA TYR A 113 9.82 -7.77 -15.17
C TYR A 113 9.20 -7.11 -13.94
N GLN A 114 8.26 -7.76 -13.25
CA GLN A 114 7.71 -7.33 -11.96
C GLN A 114 8.82 -7.28 -10.89
N GLN A 115 9.70 -8.29 -10.89
CA GLN A 115 10.78 -8.47 -9.90
C GLN A 115 11.84 -7.35 -9.95
N THR A 116 12.07 -6.74 -11.12
CA THR A 116 13.08 -5.68 -11.26
C THR A 116 12.61 -4.31 -10.77
N SER A 117 11.30 -4.07 -10.66
CA SER A 117 10.75 -2.81 -10.15
C SER A 117 10.71 -2.77 -8.62
N VAL A 118 10.39 -3.90 -7.98
CA VAL A 118 10.31 -4.01 -6.51
C VAL A 118 11.71 -4.15 -5.89
N ALA A 119 12.62 -4.93 -6.51
CA ALA A 119 13.96 -5.12 -5.97
C ALA A 119 14.84 -3.87 -6.10
N LYS A 120 14.69 -3.09 -7.18
CA LYS A 120 15.45 -1.84 -7.37
C LYS A 120 14.88 -0.68 -6.56
N GLN A 121 13.56 -0.55 -6.42
CA GLN A 121 12.96 0.42 -5.48
C GLN A 121 13.26 0.08 -4.01
N ALA A 122 13.36 -1.20 -3.64
CA ALA A 122 13.79 -1.61 -2.30
C ALA A 122 15.29 -1.37 -2.07
N ALA A 123 16.14 -1.62 -3.07
CA ALA A 123 17.58 -1.37 -2.98
C ALA A 123 17.94 0.12 -3.01
N ASP A 124 17.26 0.92 -3.82
CA ASP A 124 17.52 2.36 -3.93
C ASP A 124 16.97 3.12 -2.70
N LYS A 125 15.85 2.66 -2.10
CA LYS A 125 15.38 3.13 -0.78
C LYS A 125 16.33 2.72 0.34
N ALA A 126 16.89 1.51 0.30
CA ALA A 126 17.88 1.04 1.27
C ALA A 126 19.24 1.76 1.14
N ALA A 127 19.63 2.21 -0.06
CA ALA A 127 20.86 2.95 -0.29
C ALA A 127 20.74 4.44 0.09
N GLN A 128 19.58 5.05 -0.12
CA GLN A 128 19.31 6.44 0.32
C GLN A 128 19.15 6.53 1.84
N GLN A 129 18.51 5.54 2.48
CA GLN A 129 18.43 5.47 3.95
C GLN A 129 19.80 5.24 4.61
N LYS A 130 20.73 4.51 3.99
CA LYS A 130 22.07 4.30 4.56
C LYS A 130 22.94 5.56 4.65
N LYS A 131 22.70 6.59 3.81
CA LYS A 131 23.46 7.86 3.90
C LYS A 131 22.89 8.84 4.94
N SER A 132 21.61 8.76 5.27
CA SER A 132 20.98 9.58 6.32
C SER A 132 20.94 8.91 7.70
N VAL A 133 20.99 7.57 7.77
CA VAL A 133 20.99 6.81 9.04
C VAL A 133 22.37 6.79 9.74
N ASN A 134 23.46 7.04 9.02
CA ASN A 134 24.80 7.07 9.63
C ASN A 134 25.08 8.29 10.54
N LYS A 135 24.08 9.15 10.79
CA LYS A 135 24.18 10.24 11.79
C LYS A 135 23.25 10.05 13.00
N LEU A 136 22.52 8.94 13.12
CA LEU A 136 21.55 8.71 14.20
C LEU A 136 21.55 7.28 14.78
N THR A 137 22.69 6.59 14.75
CA THR A 137 22.84 5.29 15.42
C THR A 137 23.78 5.38 16.61
N THR A 138 23.23 5.87 17.73
CA THR A 138 23.63 5.41 19.06
C THR A 138 22.37 5.34 19.93
N GLN A 139 21.96 4.12 20.31
CA GLN A 139 20.85 3.74 21.21
C GLN A 139 19.52 3.35 20.55
N GLN A 140 19.42 2.09 20.11
CA GLN A 140 18.30 1.23 20.52
C GLN A 140 18.62 -0.24 20.21
N THR A 141 19.14 -0.92 21.22
CA THR A 141 19.16 -2.38 21.33
C THR A 141 17.73 -2.88 21.56
N ARG A 142 16.93 -3.08 20.49
CA ARG A 142 15.69 -3.84 20.64
C ARG A 142 16.03 -5.34 20.70
N LYS A 143 15.66 -5.99 21.81
CA LYS A 143 15.50 -7.45 21.85
C LYS A 143 14.60 -7.84 20.67
N SER A 144 15.15 -8.51 19.67
CA SER A 144 14.38 -8.99 18.53
C SER A 144 13.40 -10.06 19.02
N SER A 145 12.10 -9.79 18.93
CA SER A 145 11.07 -10.81 19.14
C SER A 145 11.26 -11.92 18.10
N VAL A 146 11.08 -13.17 18.53
CA VAL A 146 11.39 -14.39 17.75
C VAL A 146 10.55 -14.50 16.46
N ASN A 147 9.55 -13.61 16.29
CA ASN A 147 8.64 -13.54 15.14
C ASN A 147 8.71 -12.20 14.37
N SER A 148 9.83 -11.48 14.40
CA SER A 148 9.99 -10.21 13.68
C SER A 148 9.65 -10.28 12.17
N PHE A 149 9.75 -11.47 11.55
CA PHE A 149 9.42 -11.69 10.15
C PHE A 149 7.92 -11.77 9.86
N ASN A 150 7.10 -12.23 10.81
CA ASN A 150 5.65 -12.33 10.62
C ASN A 150 4.94 -11.18 11.33
N ARG A 151 4.73 -10.08 10.58
CA ARG A 151 4.03 -8.88 11.03
C ARG A 151 2.60 -9.13 11.57
N LEU A 152 2.00 -10.29 11.31
CA LEU A 152 0.65 -10.65 11.76
C LEU A 152 0.64 -11.43 13.09
N MET A 153 1.82 -11.80 13.62
CA MET A 153 1.99 -12.55 14.86
C MET A 153 2.87 -11.79 15.86
N LYS A 154 2.55 -10.51 16.08
CA LYS A 154 3.16 -9.69 17.13
C LYS A 154 2.94 -10.32 18.50
N SER A 155 3.96 -10.28 19.35
CA SER A 155 3.84 -10.75 20.72
C SER A 155 2.99 -9.79 21.56
N ALA A 156 2.41 -10.29 22.66
CA ALA A 156 1.43 -9.52 23.44
C ALA A 156 2.02 -8.26 24.10
N ASP A 157 3.33 -8.25 24.35
CA ASP A 157 4.11 -7.12 24.84
C ASP A 157 4.32 -6.03 23.78
N GLU A 158 4.22 -6.36 22.49
CA GLU A 158 4.31 -5.41 21.37
C GLU A 158 2.95 -4.74 21.04
N TRP A 159 1.89 -5.07 21.78
CA TRP A 159 0.56 -4.47 21.58
C TRP A 159 0.40 -3.17 22.35
N ASN A 160 -0.19 -2.16 21.71
CA ASN A 160 -0.47 -0.85 22.28
C ASN A 160 0.78 -0.15 22.84
N LEU A 161 1.89 -0.22 22.09
CA LEU A 161 3.09 0.54 22.41
C LEU A 161 2.75 2.04 22.51
N PRO A 162 3.40 2.78 23.42
CA PRO A 162 3.23 4.22 23.48
C PRO A 162 3.73 4.86 22.17
N PRO A 163 3.22 6.06 21.81
CA PRO A 163 3.58 6.71 20.55
C PRO A 163 5.09 6.82 20.29
N ALA A 164 5.89 7.10 21.32
CA ALA A 164 7.36 7.17 21.19
C ALA A 164 8.05 5.83 20.83
N GLU A 165 7.37 4.70 21.01
CA GLU A 165 7.96 3.35 20.83
C GLU A 165 7.28 2.55 19.71
N ASP A 166 6.16 3.04 19.17
CA ASP A 166 5.32 2.32 18.21
C ASP A 166 5.93 2.17 16.81
N GLY A 167 7.00 2.91 16.52
CA GLY A 167 7.69 2.91 15.23
C GLY A 167 6.94 3.64 14.12
N ILE A 168 5.92 4.42 14.46
CA ILE A 168 5.12 5.26 13.57
C ILE A 168 5.42 6.73 13.85
N HIS A 169 5.49 7.12 15.13
CA HIS A 169 5.76 8.51 15.53
C HIS A 169 7.26 8.76 15.71
N ASP A 170 7.68 10.01 15.48
CA ASP A 170 9.05 10.46 15.69
C ASP A 170 9.38 10.50 17.21
N PRO A 171 10.30 9.66 17.70
CA PRO A 171 10.64 9.60 19.12
C PRO A 171 11.44 10.82 19.60
N ASP A 172 12.08 11.55 18.68
CA ASP A 172 12.90 12.72 18.99
C ASP A 172 12.04 13.99 19.11
N ASN A 173 10.80 13.94 18.61
CA ASN A 173 9.85 15.02 18.77
C ASN A 173 9.25 15.00 20.20
N GLY A 174 9.51 16.04 20.98
CA GLY A 174 8.96 16.19 22.34
C GLY A 174 7.42 16.13 22.40
N GLY A 175 6.73 16.54 21.34
CA GLY A 175 5.26 16.44 21.24
C GLY A 175 4.75 15.00 21.21
N THR A 176 5.56 14.03 20.80
CA THR A 176 5.18 12.61 20.76
C THR A 176 4.87 12.05 22.16
N TYR A 177 5.57 12.53 23.19
CA TYR A 177 5.34 12.10 24.58
C TYR A 177 4.07 12.71 25.20
N MET A 178 3.52 13.76 24.58
CA MET A 178 2.26 14.38 25.00
C MET A 178 1.04 13.64 24.46
N LEU A 179 1.21 12.77 23.47
CA LEU A 179 0.13 12.00 22.88
C LEU A 179 -0.39 10.94 23.87
N GLN A 180 -1.71 10.78 23.90
CA GLN A 180 -2.36 9.77 24.74
C GLN A 180 -1.91 8.36 24.33
N LYS A 181 -1.61 7.52 25.31
CA LYS A 181 -1.24 6.12 25.05
C LYS A 181 -2.46 5.31 24.62
N PRO A 182 -2.34 4.38 23.65
CA PRO A 182 -3.49 3.61 23.19
C PRO A 182 -4.21 2.83 24.31
N LYS A 183 -3.45 2.25 25.26
CA LYS A 183 -4.06 1.54 26.40
C LYS A 183 -5.01 2.43 27.19
N GLN A 184 -4.65 3.68 27.43
CA GLN A 184 -5.48 4.65 28.15
C GLN A 184 -6.71 5.05 27.34
N ALA A 185 -6.54 5.26 26.04
CA ALA A 185 -7.65 5.59 25.13
C ALA A 185 -8.72 4.47 25.06
N PHE A 186 -8.32 3.22 25.31
CA PHE A 186 -9.19 2.05 25.17
C PHE A 186 -9.81 1.56 26.49
N GLU A 187 -9.51 2.18 27.64
CA GLU A 187 -9.95 1.72 28.97
C GLU A 187 -11.47 1.61 29.12
N THR A 188 -12.23 2.48 28.46
CA THR A 188 -13.69 2.52 28.55
C THR A 188 -14.40 1.63 27.53
N LEU A 189 -13.64 1.00 26.62
CA LEU A 189 -14.19 0.18 25.56
C LEU A 189 -14.34 -1.29 26.00
N SER A 190 -15.22 -1.99 25.30
CA SER A 190 -15.47 -3.41 25.47
C SER A 190 -14.18 -4.20 25.36
N TRP A 191 -13.83 -4.87 26.46
CA TRP A 191 -12.54 -5.54 26.61
C TRP A 191 -12.46 -6.86 25.83
N SER A 192 -11.28 -7.15 25.29
CA SER A 192 -10.93 -8.45 24.70
C SER A 192 -9.61 -8.99 25.24
N LYS A 193 -9.48 -10.31 25.27
CA LYS A 193 -8.21 -11.00 25.60
C LYS A 193 -7.17 -10.94 24.47
N SER A 194 -7.55 -10.34 23.34
CA SER A 194 -6.93 -10.48 22.03
C SER A 194 -6.42 -9.13 21.51
N GLY A 195 -5.32 -9.15 20.75
CA GLY A 195 -4.82 -7.96 20.04
C GLY A 195 -4.68 -6.72 20.92
N ASN A 196 -5.21 -5.59 20.48
CA ASN A 196 -5.16 -4.31 21.21
C ASN A 196 -6.04 -4.26 22.48
N ARG A 197 -6.58 -5.39 22.94
CA ARG A 197 -7.47 -5.51 24.13
C ARG A 197 -8.86 -4.91 23.97
N VAL A 198 -9.27 -4.61 22.75
CA VAL A 198 -10.61 -4.08 22.45
C VAL A 198 -11.36 -5.09 21.58
N ASP A 199 -12.60 -5.38 21.95
CA ASP A 199 -13.55 -6.04 21.06
C ASP A 199 -14.32 -4.97 20.29
N TRP A 200 -13.81 -4.63 19.10
CA TRP A 200 -14.35 -3.57 18.27
C TRP A 200 -15.79 -3.81 17.80
N VAL A 201 -16.17 -5.08 17.59
CA VAL A 201 -17.55 -5.43 17.21
C VAL A 201 -18.48 -5.13 18.37
N LYS A 202 -18.12 -5.59 19.57
CA LYS A 202 -18.93 -5.33 20.77
C LYS A 202 -18.98 -3.83 21.11
N ALA A 203 -17.88 -3.10 20.92
CA ALA A 203 -17.85 -1.65 21.13
C ALA A 203 -18.80 -0.90 20.18
N LEU A 204 -18.93 -1.36 18.92
CA LEU A 204 -19.91 -0.85 17.96
C LEU A 204 -21.33 -1.20 18.37
N ASP A 205 -21.59 -2.48 18.68
CA ASP A 205 -22.92 -2.98 19.08
C ASP A 205 -23.44 -2.28 20.35
N ASN A 206 -22.54 -1.92 21.27
CA ASN A 206 -22.86 -1.21 22.50
C ASN A 206 -22.93 0.31 22.34
N ASN A 207 -22.72 0.85 21.14
CA ASN A 207 -22.62 2.29 20.86
C ASN A 207 -21.51 3.02 21.67
N GLU A 208 -20.47 2.31 22.12
CA GLU A 208 -19.31 2.90 22.81
C GLU A 208 -18.46 3.76 21.84
N ILE A 209 -18.54 3.44 20.55
CA ILE A 209 -17.95 4.23 19.46
C ILE A 209 -19.01 4.51 18.39
N SER A 210 -18.88 5.65 17.73
CA SER A 210 -19.75 6.07 16.63
C SER A 210 -18.90 6.55 15.46
N PRO A 211 -18.27 5.62 14.74
CA PRO A 211 -17.39 6.00 13.65
C PRO A 211 -18.16 6.63 12.49
N ARG A 212 -17.53 7.60 11.84
CA ARG A 212 -18.04 8.15 10.58
C ARG A 212 -17.81 7.13 9.46
N TYR A 213 -18.82 6.96 8.62
CA TYR A 213 -18.74 6.09 7.45
C TYR A 213 -18.02 6.78 6.30
N ASP A 214 -18.48 7.97 5.91
CA ASP A 214 -17.80 8.80 4.93
C ASP A 214 -16.98 9.91 5.60
N ARG A 215 -15.90 10.32 4.95
CA ARG A 215 -14.98 11.34 5.49
C ARG A 215 -15.53 12.76 5.31
N LEU A 216 -16.31 12.99 4.26
CA LEU A 216 -16.77 14.30 3.80
C LEU A 216 -18.25 14.56 4.11
N ASP A 217 -19.08 13.52 4.04
CA ASP A 217 -20.53 13.62 4.25
C ASP A 217 -20.97 12.78 5.46
N ASP A 218 -21.53 13.43 6.47
CA ASP A 218 -21.99 12.78 7.70
C ASP A 218 -23.35 12.09 7.57
N GLN A 219 -24.08 12.33 6.47
CA GLN A 219 -25.38 11.73 6.21
C GLN A 219 -25.28 10.37 5.50
N VAL A 220 -24.12 10.06 4.91
CA VAL A 220 -23.91 8.78 4.23
C VAL A 220 -23.81 7.68 5.28
N LYS A 221 -24.72 6.69 5.18
CA LYS A 221 -24.79 5.55 6.09
C LYS A 221 -24.13 4.31 5.48
N PRO A 222 -23.58 3.41 6.31
CA PRO A 222 -23.02 2.15 5.85
C PRO A 222 -24.08 1.28 5.19
N ILE A 223 -23.69 0.61 4.10
CA ILE A 223 -24.49 -0.45 3.50
C ILE A 223 -24.14 -1.75 4.23
N VAL A 224 -24.93 -2.09 5.25
CA VAL A 224 -24.71 -3.29 6.05
C VAL A 224 -25.33 -4.50 5.37
N MET A 225 -24.52 -5.51 5.09
CA MET A 225 -24.98 -6.78 4.52
C MET A 225 -24.93 -7.89 5.56
N ASP A 226 -26.11 -8.37 5.98
CA ASP A 226 -26.22 -9.46 6.95
C ASP A 226 -26.18 -10.84 6.27
N LEU A 227 -24.98 -11.25 5.84
CA LEU A 227 -24.74 -12.54 5.21
C LEU A 227 -23.48 -13.20 5.73
N ASN A 228 -23.61 -14.45 6.15
CA ASN A 228 -22.49 -15.31 6.50
C ASN A 228 -22.05 -16.18 5.33
N ILE A 229 -20.79 -16.07 4.96
CA ILE A 229 -20.13 -17.01 4.05
C ILE A 229 -19.42 -18.06 4.90
N VAL A 230 -19.78 -19.32 4.68
CA VAL A 230 -19.12 -20.44 5.34
C VAL A 230 -18.12 -21.05 4.38
N ARG A 231 -16.87 -21.14 4.82
CA ARG A 231 -15.82 -21.86 4.11
C ARG A 231 -15.55 -23.18 4.80
N GLU A 232 -15.88 -24.25 4.09
CA GLU A 232 -15.54 -25.60 4.52
C GLU A 232 -14.02 -25.79 4.52
N VAL A 233 -13.50 -26.35 5.59
CA VAL A 233 -12.06 -26.63 5.74
C VAL A 233 -11.83 -28.13 5.68
N LYS A 234 -10.78 -28.60 5.02
CA LYS A 234 -10.41 -30.02 5.05
C LYS A 234 -9.72 -30.36 6.38
N GLY A 235 -10.01 -31.53 6.96
CA GLY A 235 -9.39 -32.00 8.21
C GLY A 235 -10.28 -31.84 9.46
N SER A 236 -9.67 -31.77 10.64
CA SER A 236 -10.38 -31.82 11.94
C SER A 236 -10.84 -30.46 12.48
N MET A 237 -10.28 -29.37 11.98
CA MET A 237 -10.68 -28.03 12.41
C MET A 237 -12.11 -27.70 11.98
N PRO A 238 -12.87 -26.92 12.77
CA PRO A 238 -14.19 -26.42 12.35
C PRO A 238 -14.15 -25.62 11.05
N ASP A 239 -15.29 -25.39 10.44
CA ASP A 239 -15.41 -24.53 9.27
C ASP A 239 -15.27 -23.06 9.65
N VAL A 240 -14.79 -22.27 8.69
CA VAL A 240 -14.56 -20.83 8.88
C VAL A 240 -15.82 -20.07 8.50
N VAL A 241 -16.23 -19.14 9.36
CA VAL A 241 -17.34 -18.23 9.08
C VAL A 241 -16.80 -16.83 8.81
N TYR A 242 -17.19 -16.26 7.69
CA TYR A 242 -16.97 -14.86 7.36
C TYR A 242 -18.32 -14.12 7.38
N PRO A 243 -18.57 -13.25 8.37
CA PRO A 243 -19.82 -12.52 8.45
C PRO A 243 -19.67 -11.14 7.79
N HIS A 244 -20.47 -10.85 6.76
CA HIS A 244 -20.41 -9.56 6.10
C HIS A 244 -20.89 -8.42 7.01
N LYS A 245 -21.82 -8.66 7.93
CA LYS A 245 -22.40 -7.64 8.82
C LYS A 245 -21.30 -6.85 9.53
N GLN A 246 -20.47 -7.54 10.31
CA GLN A 246 -19.39 -6.92 11.07
C GLN A 246 -18.28 -6.31 10.20
N HIS A 247 -18.15 -6.74 8.95
CA HIS A 247 -17.17 -6.16 8.03
C HIS A 247 -17.75 -4.92 7.31
N THR A 248 -19.05 -4.88 7.06
CA THR A 248 -19.73 -3.82 6.29
C THR A 248 -20.36 -2.73 7.17
N GLU A 249 -20.39 -2.93 8.49
CA GLU A 249 -20.78 -1.90 9.47
C GLU A 249 -19.87 -0.67 9.44
N TRP A 250 -18.61 -0.85 9.03
CA TRP A 250 -17.66 0.25 8.91
C TRP A 250 -16.82 0.25 7.62
N LEU A 251 -16.78 -0.85 6.86
CA LEU A 251 -16.05 -0.90 5.59
C LEU A 251 -17.03 -0.91 4.42
N ASP A 252 -16.56 -0.34 3.30
CA ASP A 252 -17.27 -0.38 2.03
C ASP A 252 -16.90 -1.65 1.24
N CYS A 253 -17.78 -2.06 0.32
CA CYS A 253 -17.57 -3.21 -0.56
C CYS A 253 -16.24 -3.13 -1.32
N SER A 254 -15.83 -1.93 -1.72
CA SER A 254 -14.58 -1.67 -2.46
C SER A 254 -13.32 -1.93 -1.64
N ASN A 255 -13.39 -1.96 -0.31
CA ASN A 255 -12.26 -2.34 0.53
C ASN A 255 -11.85 -3.80 0.34
N CYS A 256 -12.77 -4.64 -0.16
CA CYS A 256 -12.57 -6.08 -0.32
C CYS A 256 -12.60 -6.53 -1.78
N HIS A 257 -13.55 -6.02 -2.56
CA HIS A 257 -13.83 -6.49 -3.91
C HIS A 257 -13.37 -5.49 -4.98
N PRO A 258 -12.83 -5.96 -6.12
CA PRO A 258 -12.47 -7.34 -6.43
C PRO A 258 -11.03 -7.71 -5.99
N ALA A 259 -10.28 -6.76 -5.44
CA ALA A 259 -8.83 -6.85 -5.28
C ALA A 259 -8.38 -7.96 -4.30
N ILE A 260 -9.09 -8.14 -3.18
CA ILE A 260 -8.75 -9.14 -2.16
C ILE A 260 -9.57 -10.41 -2.39
N PHE A 261 -10.85 -10.23 -2.70
CA PHE A 261 -11.78 -11.31 -2.98
C PHE A 261 -12.54 -11.03 -4.27
N ILE A 262 -12.79 -12.07 -5.07
CA ILE A 262 -13.67 -12.00 -6.23
C ILE A 262 -15.08 -12.34 -5.73
N PRO A 263 -16.11 -11.53 -6.00
CA PRO A 263 -17.49 -11.77 -5.55
C PRO A 263 -18.17 -12.87 -6.38
N GLN A 264 -17.53 -14.03 -6.48
CA GLN A 264 -17.97 -15.18 -7.25
C GLN A 264 -17.71 -16.46 -6.46
N LYS A 265 -18.71 -17.34 -6.40
CA LYS A 265 -18.61 -18.63 -5.71
C LYS A 265 -17.47 -19.46 -6.28
N GLY A 266 -16.57 -19.92 -5.42
CA GLY A 266 -15.44 -20.78 -5.80
C GLY A 266 -14.23 -20.06 -6.40
N ALA A 267 -14.31 -18.74 -6.68
CA ALA A 267 -13.20 -18.00 -7.27
C ALA A 267 -12.05 -17.72 -6.28
N ASN A 268 -12.32 -17.78 -4.97
CA ASN A 268 -11.34 -17.45 -3.93
C ASN A 268 -10.71 -18.71 -3.32
N GLN A 269 -9.46 -19.00 -3.70
CA GLN A 269 -8.69 -20.11 -3.12
C GLN A 269 -7.90 -19.63 -1.90
N ILE A 270 -8.50 -19.75 -0.71
CA ILE A 270 -7.90 -19.30 0.55
C ILE A 270 -7.15 -20.44 1.23
N SER A 271 -5.93 -20.15 1.70
CA SER A 271 -5.10 -21.08 2.47
C SER A 271 -4.54 -20.41 3.72
N MET A 272 -4.17 -21.20 4.73
CA MET A 272 -3.48 -20.64 5.90
C MET A 272 -2.12 -20.04 5.53
N ALA A 273 -1.42 -20.63 4.55
CA ALA A 273 -0.15 -20.09 4.07
C ALA A 273 -0.30 -18.68 3.47
N SER A 274 -1.29 -18.47 2.58
CA SER A 274 -1.57 -17.16 2.00
C SER A 274 -2.00 -16.13 3.06
N ILE A 275 -2.79 -16.55 4.06
CA ILE A 275 -3.16 -15.69 5.20
C ILE A 275 -1.92 -15.24 5.97
N LEU A 276 -1.01 -16.16 6.31
CA LEU A 276 0.23 -15.83 7.05
C LEU A 276 1.18 -14.94 6.24
N LEU A 277 1.09 -14.98 4.91
CA LEU A 277 1.81 -14.08 4.00
C LEU A 277 1.12 -12.71 3.82
N GLY A 278 0.01 -12.45 4.52
CA GLY A 278 -0.69 -11.17 4.47
C GLY A 278 -1.62 -10.99 3.28
N GLN A 279 -2.02 -12.08 2.63
CA GLN A 279 -3.01 -12.09 1.56
C GLN A 279 -4.40 -12.48 2.10
N GLN A 280 -5.45 -12.19 1.33
CA GLN A 280 -6.84 -12.55 1.67
C GLN A 280 -7.22 -12.06 3.09
N CYS A 281 -7.64 -12.94 3.99
CA CYS A 281 -7.97 -12.57 5.37
C CYS A 281 -6.77 -11.94 6.11
N GLY A 282 -5.54 -12.31 5.75
CA GLY A 282 -4.31 -11.76 6.34
C GLY A 282 -4.01 -10.31 5.95
N VAL A 283 -4.75 -9.73 4.99
CA VAL A 283 -4.65 -8.30 4.70
C VAL A 283 -5.04 -7.48 5.93
N CYS A 284 -6.04 -7.95 6.68
CA CYS A 284 -6.67 -7.25 7.80
C CYS A 284 -6.37 -7.88 9.17
N HIS A 285 -6.47 -9.21 9.31
CA HIS A 285 -6.25 -9.90 10.58
C HIS A 285 -4.80 -9.79 11.06
N GLY A 286 -4.59 -9.31 12.28
CA GLY A 286 -3.28 -8.98 12.84
C GLY A 286 -2.82 -7.54 12.59
N LYS A 287 -3.60 -6.72 11.86
CA LYS A 287 -3.37 -5.27 11.70
C LYS A 287 -4.51 -4.44 12.26
N VAL A 288 -5.72 -4.69 11.74
CA VAL A 288 -6.95 -3.95 12.08
C VAL A 288 -7.99 -4.83 12.75
N ALA A 289 -7.83 -6.16 12.64
CA ALA A 289 -8.66 -7.14 13.32
C ALA A 289 -7.80 -8.06 14.21
N PHE A 290 -8.47 -8.92 14.99
CA PHE A 290 -7.82 -9.86 15.92
C PHE A 290 -6.71 -10.69 15.24
N PRO A 291 -5.69 -11.12 16.00
CA PRO A 291 -4.52 -11.79 15.44
C PRO A 291 -4.86 -13.18 14.90
N VAL A 292 -4.14 -13.58 13.84
CA VAL A 292 -4.34 -14.86 13.13
C VAL A 292 -4.03 -16.10 13.98
N SER A 293 -3.35 -15.93 15.12
CA SER A 293 -3.09 -16.98 16.11
C SER A 293 -4.35 -17.46 16.83
N GLU A 294 -5.46 -16.73 16.74
CA GLU A 294 -6.72 -17.07 17.41
C GLU A 294 -7.63 -17.93 16.52
N CYS A 295 -7.19 -19.16 16.28
CA CYS A 295 -7.81 -20.07 15.31
C CYS A 295 -9.34 -20.18 15.48
N ARG A 296 -9.85 -20.23 16.72
CA ARG A 296 -11.28 -20.43 17.01
C ARG A 296 -12.17 -19.22 16.70
N ARG A 297 -11.62 -18.02 16.53
CA ARG A 297 -12.41 -16.86 16.11
C ARG A 297 -12.80 -16.95 14.63
N CYS A 298 -11.94 -17.53 13.80
CA CYS A 298 -12.24 -17.83 12.41
C CYS A 298 -12.99 -19.16 12.28
N HIS A 299 -12.45 -20.23 12.89
CA HIS A 299 -13.01 -21.58 12.87
C HIS A 299 -14.14 -21.74 13.90
N SER A 300 -15.24 -21.02 13.67
CA SER A 300 -16.35 -20.87 14.60
C SER A 300 -17.54 -21.79 14.32
N LYS A 301 -17.66 -22.35 13.11
CA LYS A 301 -18.76 -23.26 12.77
C LYS A 301 -18.33 -24.72 12.90
N GLN A 302 -18.89 -25.41 13.89
CA GLN A 302 -18.62 -26.84 14.07
C GLN A 302 -19.05 -27.65 12.85
N LYS A 303 -18.27 -28.69 12.55
CA LYS A 303 -18.60 -29.67 11.53
C LYS A 303 -19.72 -30.57 12.00
N THR A 304 -20.56 -31.00 11.06
CA THR A 304 -21.53 -32.06 11.32
C THR A 304 -20.80 -33.39 11.55
N LEU A 305 -21.38 -34.28 12.35
CA LEU A 305 -20.76 -35.56 12.75
C LEU A 305 -20.32 -36.42 11.56
N LYS A 306 -21.03 -36.33 10.42
CA LYS A 306 -20.70 -37.05 9.18
C LYS A 306 -19.43 -36.51 8.50
N ALA A 307 -19.30 -35.19 8.37
CA ALA A 307 -18.13 -34.56 7.78
C ALA A 307 -16.86 -34.71 8.65
N ALA A 308 -17.01 -34.84 9.97
CA ALA A 308 -15.90 -35.09 10.89
C ALA A 308 -15.32 -36.52 10.79
N ALA A 309 -16.14 -37.51 10.41
CA ALA A 309 -15.72 -38.90 10.25
C ALA A 309 -14.93 -39.12 8.94
N GLU A 310 -15.35 -38.49 7.84
CA GLU A 310 -14.70 -38.60 6.52
C GLU A 310 -13.30 -37.97 6.52
N GLY A 311 -13.08 -36.89 7.28
CA GLY A 311 -11.76 -36.23 7.39
C GLY A 311 -10.71 -36.97 8.22
N LYS A 312 -11.08 -38.03 8.96
CA LYS A 312 -10.15 -38.87 9.73
C LYS A 312 -9.55 -40.02 8.92
N GLN A 313 -10.13 -40.36 7.77
CA GLN A 313 -9.77 -41.55 6.99
C GLN A 313 -8.72 -41.31 5.89
N SER A 314 -8.26 -40.06 5.71
CA SER A 314 -7.38 -39.67 4.59
C SER A 314 -5.96 -39.24 5.03
N ASN A 315 -5.38 -39.90 6.04
CA ASN A 315 -4.03 -39.63 6.52
C ASN A 315 -3.15 -40.87 6.42
#